data_AF-A0AAV5QC33-F1
#
_entry.id   AF-A0AAV5QC33-F1
#
_cell.length_a   1.000
_cell.length_b   1.000
_cell.length_c   1.000
_cell.angle_alpha   90.00
_cell.angle_beta   90.00
_cell.angle_gamma   90.00
#
_symmetry.space_group_name_H-M   'P 1'
#
loop_
_entity.id
_entity.type
_entity.pdbx_description
1 polymer ?
#
loop_
_entity_poly.entity_id
_entity_poly.type
_entity_poly.pdbx_seq_one_letter_code
_entity_poly.pdbx_strand_id
1 'polypeptide(L)'
;MAAVQSQRSNVLALYRAFIRTSNQFQNYNFKAYFLRKTRADFRASGEMTPELYQKALQDLQVLKRQATVSQMYHSDPIVLEKL
;
A
#
# COMPACT_ATOMS: atom_id res chain seq x y z
N MET A 1 27.42 -2.87 -9.33
CA MET A 1 26.24 -2.80 -10.25
C MET A 1 25.09 -3.73 -9.81
N ALA A 2 25.33 -5.02 -9.46
CA ALA A 2 24.26 -5.96 -9.08
C ALA A 2 23.48 -5.62 -7.78
N ALA A 3 24.14 -5.08 -6.75
CA ALA A 3 23.50 -4.73 -5.48
C ALA A 3 22.44 -3.60 -5.60
N VAL A 4 22.68 -2.62 -6.48
CA VAL A 4 21.75 -1.50 -6.74
C VAL A 4 20.51 -1.98 -7.51
N GLN A 5 20.68 -2.94 -8.43
CA GLN A 5 19.57 -3.56 -9.15
C GLN A 5 18.66 -4.37 -8.20
N SER A 6 19.27 -5.12 -7.26
CA SER A 6 18.56 -5.80 -6.17
C SER A 6 17.72 -4.79 -5.36
N GLN A 7 18.32 -3.68 -4.91
CA GLN A 7 17.61 -2.68 -4.11
C GLN A 7 16.44 -2.04 -4.86
N ARG A 8 16.61 -1.64 -6.12
CA ARG A 8 15.49 -1.13 -6.95
C ARG A 8 14.38 -2.15 -7.15
N SER A 9 14.73 -3.41 -7.41
CA SER A 9 13.75 -4.49 -7.59
C SER A 9 12.94 -4.75 -6.31
N ASN A 10 13.59 -4.69 -5.14
CA ASN A 10 12.97 -4.86 -3.83
C ASN A 10 12.00 -3.71 -3.52
N VAL A 11 12.36 -2.46 -3.85
CA VAL A 11 11.48 -1.30 -3.68
C VAL A 11 10.25 -1.40 -4.58
N LEU A 12 10.42 -1.82 -5.84
CA LEU A 12 9.30 -2.04 -6.76
C LEU A 12 8.40 -3.19 -6.29
N ALA A 13 8.97 -4.28 -5.78
CA ALA A 13 8.21 -5.39 -5.20
C ALA A 13 7.38 -4.92 -3.98
N LEU A 14 7.98 -4.09 -3.13
CA LEU A 14 7.33 -3.49 -1.97
C LEU A 14 6.17 -2.59 -2.39
N TYR A 15 6.40 -1.67 -3.34
CA TYR A 15 5.35 -0.80 -3.89
C TYR A 15 4.18 -1.61 -4.45
N ARG A 16 4.46 -2.65 -5.25
CA ARG A 16 3.41 -3.55 -5.78
C ARG A 16 2.65 -4.26 -4.65
N ALA A 17 3.32 -4.64 -3.57
CA ALA A 17 2.68 -5.26 -2.41
C ALA A 17 1.70 -4.29 -1.72
N PHE A 18 2.08 -3.02 -1.55
CA PHE A 18 1.17 -1.99 -1.06
C PHE A 18 -0.06 -1.84 -1.97
N ILE A 19 0.15 -1.64 -3.28
CA ILE A 19 -0.96 -1.46 -4.22
C ILE A 19 -1.91 -2.68 -4.23
N ARG A 20 -1.37 -3.90 -4.19
CA ARG A 20 -2.19 -5.12 -4.09
C ARG A 20 -3.01 -5.14 -2.80
N THR A 21 -2.41 -4.81 -1.66
CA THR A 21 -3.10 -4.80 -0.37
C THR A 21 -4.16 -3.69 -0.31
N SER A 22 -3.87 -2.49 -0.83
CA SER A 22 -4.83 -1.39 -0.93
C SER A 22 -6.05 -1.73 -1.80
N ASN A 23 -5.88 -2.59 -2.80
CA ASN A 23 -7.01 -3.05 -3.64
C ASN A 23 -7.90 -4.11 -2.97
N GLN A 24 -7.47 -4.68 -1.84
CA GLN A 24 -8.27 -5.66 -1.08
C GLN A 24 -9.35 -5.02 -0.22
N PHE A 25 -9.31 -3.69 -0.04
CA PHE A 25 -10.37 -2.95 0.65
C PHE A 25 -11.60 -2.87 -0.25
N GLN A 26 -12.74 -3.28 0.29
CA GLN A 26 -14.03 -3.24 -0.40
C GLN A 26 -14.57 -1.80 -0.48
N ASN A 27 -14.43 -1.04 0.61
CA ASN A 27 -14.88 0.35 0.66
C ASN A 27 -14.01 1.25 -0.23
N TYR A 28 -14.65 2.01 -1.13
CA TYR A 28 -13.98 2.89 -2.07
C TYR A 28 -13.11 3.94 -1.38
N ASN A 29 -13.56 4.53 -0.27
CA ASN A 29 -12.83 5.59 0.41
C ASN A 29 -11.49 5.08 0.93
N PHE A 30 -11.47 3.91 1.57
CA PHE A 30 -10.23 3.30 2.05
C PHE A 30 -9.33 2.89 0.89
N LYS A 31 -9.87 2.19 -0.10
CA LYS A 31 -9.11 1.78 -1.29
C LYS A 31 -8.46 2.99 -1.98
N ALA A 32 -9.25 4.02 -2.29
CA ALA A 32 -8.77 5.23 -2.97
C ALA A 32 -7.76 6.01 -2.11
N TYR A 33 -8.02 6.14 -0.80
CA TYR A 33 -7.11 6.78 0.13
C TYR A 33 -5.75 6.08 0.18
N PHE A 34 -5.73 4.76 0.41
CA PHE A 34 -4.47 4.02 0.53
C PHE A 34 -3.72 3.97 -0.80
N LEU A 35 -4.39 3.85 -1.94
CA LEU A 35 -3.74 3.96 -3.26
C LEU A 35 -3.09 5.32 -3.48
N ARG A 36 -3.79 6.41 -3.14
CA ARG A 36 -3.24 7.77 -3.26
C ARG A 36 -2.07 7.97 -2.31
N LYS A 37 -2.22 7.56 -1.06
CA LYS A 37 -1.19 7.66 -0.02
C LYS A 37 0.08 6.91 -0.43
N THR A 38 -0.03 5.63 -0.80
CA THR A 38 1.12 4.85 -1.29
C THR A 38 1.81 5.56 -2.46
N ARG A 39 1.07 6.07 -3.45
CA ARG A 39 1.66 6.79 -4.58
C ARG A 39 2.33 8.11 -4.19
N ALA A 40 1.83 8.79 -3.16
CA ALA A 40 2.40 10.03 -2.66
C ALA A 40 3.68 9.74 -1.86
N ASP A 41 3.63 8.80 -0.92
CA ASP A 41 4.74 8.43 -0.05
C ASP A 41 5.94 7.90 -0.86
N PHE A 42 5.69 7.06 -1.87
CA PHE A 42 6.75 6.54 -2.75
C PHE A 42 7.31 7.58 -3.74
N ARG A 43 6.53 8.62 -4.09
CA ARG A 43 7.04 9.75 -4.90
C ARG A 43 7.84 10.74 -4.06
N ALA A 44 7.40 10.99 -2.83
CA ALA A 44 8.07 11.91 -1.90
C ALA A 44 9.38 11.35 -1.35
N SER A 45 9.52 10.01 -1.25
CA SER A 45 10.70 9.38 -0.66
C SER A 45 11.97 9.48 -1.52
N GLY A 46 11.88 9.85 -2.81
CA GLY A 46 13.06 10.07 -3.67
C GLY A 46 14.01 8.88 -3.70
N GLU A 47 15.08 8.93 -2.89
CA GLU A 47 15.98 7.81 -2.63
C GLU A 47 15.56 7.00 -1.39
N MET A 48 15.26 5.72 -1.60
CA MET A 48 14.86 4.83 -0.51
C MET A 48 16.05 4.46 0.38
N THR A 49 16.12 5.05 1.58
CA THR A 49 17.11 4.66 2.60
C THR A 49 16.73 3.33 3.28
N PRO A 50 17.69 2.60 3.88
CA PRO A 50 17.41 1.36 4.60
C PRO A 50 16.38 1.52 5.73
N GLU A 51 16.38 2.65 6.44
CA GLU A 51 15.47 2.92 7.55
C GLU A 51 14.03 3.13 7.04
N LEU A 52 13.88 3.90 5.96
CA LEU A 52 12.59 4.11 5.30
C LEU A 52 12.04 2.79 4.75
N TYR A 53 12.91 1.94 4.20
CA TYR A 53 12.52 0.63 3.71
C TYR A 53 11.98 -0.27 4.85
N GLN A 54 12.66 -0.31 6.00
CA GLN A 54 12.19 -1.06 7.17
C GLN A 54 10.86 -0.52 7.71
N LYS A 55 10.71 0.80 7.78
CA LYS A 55 9.44 1.43 8.15
C LYS A 55 8.32 1.04 7.18
N ALA A 56 8.57 1.11 5.88
CA ALA A 56 7.59 0.74 4.87
C ALA A 56 7.21 -0.75 4.94
N LEU A 57 8.11 -1.65 5.35
CA LEU A 57 7.76 -3.04 5.63
C LEU A 57 6.81 -3.18 6.82
N GLN A 58 7.02 -2.42 7.90
CA GLN A 58 6.12 -2.40 9.05
C GLN A 58 4.75 -1.83 8.67
N ASP A 59 4.73 -0.73 7.92
CA ASP A 59 3.51 -0.11 7.42
C ASP A 59 2.72 -1.05 6.50
N LEU A 60 3.42 -1.85 5.67
CA LEU A 60 2.77 -2.89 4.85
C LEU A 60 2.09 -3.95 5.72
N GLN A 61 2.72 -4.36 6.84
CA GLN A 61 2.08 -5.31 7.75
C GLN A 61 0.84 -4.72 8.42
N VAL A 62 0.89 -3.44 8.81
CA VAL A 62 -0.29 -2.73 9.34
C VAL A 62 -1.40 -2.71 8.29
N LEU A 63 -1.08 -2.31 7.06
CA LEU A 63 -2.04 -2.24 5.97
C LEU A 63 -2.71 -3.60 5.70
N LYS A 64 -1.93 -4.69 5.71
CA LYS A 64 -2.46 -6.05 5.55
C LYS A 64 -3.46 -6.40 6.65
N ARG A 65 -3.14 -6.12 7.92
CA ARG A 65 -4.07 -6.36 9.03
C ARG A 65 -5.35 -5.54 8.86
N GLN A 66 -5.23 -4.27 8.46
CA GLN A 66 -6.39 -3.41 8.21
C GLN A 66 -7.25 -3.91 7.05
N ALA A 67 -6.64 -4.42 5.98
CA ALA A 67 -7.36 -5.03 4.86
C ALA A 67 -8.13 -6.29 5.32
N THR A 68 -7.49 -7.16 6.11
CA THR A 68 -8.15 -8.34 6.68
C THR A 68 -9.31 -7.98 7.59
N VAL A 69 -9.12 -7.03 8.51
CA VAL A 69 -10.20 -6.55 9.40
C VAL A 69 -11.34 -5.95 8.59
N SER A 70 -11.04 -5.15 7.57
CA SER A 70 -12.06 -4.58 6.68
C SER A 70 -12.85 -5.63 5.91
N GLN A 71 -12.28 -6.80 5.63
CA GLN A 71 -12.99 -7.93 5.01
C GLN A 71 -13.86 -8.70 6.02
N MET A 72 -13.53 -8.67 7.31
CA MET A 72 -14.36 -9.28 8.35
C MET A 72 -15.62 -8.44 8.61
N TYR A 73 -15.51 -7.11 8.54
CA TYR A 73 -16.59 -6.18 8.78
C TYR A 73 -17.04 -5.50 7.49
N HIS A 74 -17.89 -6.18 6.73
CA HIS A 74 -18.48 -5.62 5.52
C HIS A 74 -19.33 -4.39 5.87
N SER A 75 -19.07 -3.30 5.15
CA SER A 75 -19.86 -2.07 5.22
C SER A 75 -20.71 -1.99 3.96
N ASP A 76 -21.93 -1.46 4.07
CA ASP A 76 -22.74 -1.22 2.89
C ASP A 76 -22.03 -0.22 1.95
N PRO A 77 -22.03 -0.49 0.63
CA PRO A 77 -21.43 0.42 -0.34
C PRO A 77 -22.11 1.78 -0.27
N ILE A 78 -21.31 2.85 -0.28
CA ILE A 78 -21.82 4.22 -0.32
C ILE A 78 -22.63 4.43 -1.60
N VAL A 79 -23.55 5.40 -1.59
CA VAL A 79 -24.44 5.68 -2.74
C VAL A 79 -23.65 5.87 -4.05
N LEU A 80 -22.45 6.45 -3.96
CA LEU A 80 -21.55 6.72 -5.08
C LEU A 80 -20.95 5.45 -5.73
N GLU A 81 -20.95 4.30 -5.06
CA GLU A 81 -20.42 3.03 -5.59
C GLU A 81 -21.47 2.22 -6.38
N LYS A 82 -22.76 2.62 -6.33
CA LYS A 82 -23.88 1.90 -6.95
C LYS A 82 -24.21 2.36 -8.38
N LEU A 83 -23.44 3.31 -8.94
CA LEU A 83 -23.66 3.89 -10.27
C LEU A 83 -22.77 3.23 -11.33
#